data_AF-A0A1J8R6C2-F1
#
_entry.id   AF-A0A1J8R6C2-F1
#
_cell.length_a   1.000
_cell.length_b   1.000
_cell.length_c   1.000
_cell.angle_alpha   90.00
_cell.angle_beta   90.00
_cell.angle_gamma   90.00
#
_symmetry.space_group_name_H-M   'P 1'
#
loop_
_entity.id
_entity.type
_entity.pdbx_description
1 polymer ?
#
loop_
_entity_poly.entity_id
_entity_poly.type
_entity_poly.pdbx_seq_one_letter_code
_entity_poly.pdbx_strand_id
1 'polypeptide(L)'
;MSIPLSGTYRLRSVKFPNQLFDLQGGTTTIGTPVIGYANNSNSQNMLVVDPSNKLVRLTNVASGTFTDSANIQGPAGEVVVGRHSTALFMIAPSNNLGEYS
;
A
#
# COMPACT_ATOMS: atom_id res chain seq x y z
N MET A 1 -11.97 -15.36 0.76
CA MET A 1 -10.57 -15.25 1.21
C MET A 1 -10.56 -14.40 2.48
N SER A 2 -9.77 -14.76 3.51
CA SER A 2 -9.66 -13.98 4.75
C SER A 2 -8.64 -12.85 4.60
N ILE A 3 -8.75 -11.82 5.42
CA ILE A 3 -7.74 -10.76 5.51
C ILE A 3 -6.45 -11.41 6.02
N PRO A 4 -5.28 -11.11 5.41
CA PRO A 4 -4.01 -11.65 5.86
C PRO A 4 -3.77 -11.31 7.33
N LEU A 5 -3.12 -12.23 8.06
CA LEU A 5 -2.64 -11.96 9.41
C LEU A 5 -1.61 -10.82 9.37
N SER A 6 -1.29 -10.26 10.53
CA SER A 6 -0.20 -9.28 10.61
C SER A 6 1.10 -9.89 10.08
N GLY A 7 1.79 -9.16 9.20
CA GLY A 7 2.98 -9.68 8.51
C GLY A 7 3.45 -8.76 7.39
N THR A 8 4.59 -9.11 6.78
CA THR A 8 5.14 -8.39 5.64
C THR A 8 4.61 -8.99 4.33
N TYR A 9 4.03 -8.14 3.50
CA TYR A 9 3.43 -8.52 2.23
C TYR A 9 3.93 -7.63 1.10
N ARG A 10 3.88 -8.16 -0.12
CA ARG A 10 3.97 -7.37 -1.34
C ARG A 10 2.62 -7.36 -2.01
N LEU A 11 2.13 -6.17 -2.35
CA LEU A 11 0.85 -6.00 -3.00
C LEU A 11 1.09 -5.88 -4.50
N ARG A 12 0.63 -6.87 -5.27
CA ARG A 12 0.79 -6.91 -6.72
C ARG A 12 -0.49 -6.45 -7.39
N SER A 13 -0.37 -5.61 -8.42
CA SER A 13 -1.51 -5.22 -9.23
C SER A 13 -2.04 -6.43 -10.01
N VAL A 14 -3.36 -6.65 -9.96
CA VAL A 14 -3.99 -7.68 -10.79
C VAL A 14 -4.02 -7.24 -12.25
N LYS A 15 -4.30 -5.95 -12.51
CA LYS A 15 -4.34 -5.37 -13.86
C LYS A 15 -2.96 -5.25 -14.51
N PHE A 16 -1.92 -4.98 -13.71
CA PHE A 16 -0.54 -4.87 -14.18
C PHE A 16 0.35 -5.85 -13.41
N PRO A 17 0.36 -7.15 -13.76
CA PRO A 17 1.03 -8.19 -12.96
C PRO A 17 2.52 -7.96 -12.71
N ASN A 18 3.18 -7.17 -13.55
CA ASN A 18 4.60 -6.83 -13.43
C ASN A 18 4.86 -5.64 -12.49
N GLN A 19 3.81 -5.05 -11.90
CA GLN A 19 3.89 -3.89 -11.02
C GLN A 19 3.44 -4.24 -9.60
N LEU A 20 4.25 -3.81 -8.64
CA LEU A 20 3.98 -3.88 -7.21
C LEU A 20 3.71 -2.48 -6.66
N PHE A 21 2.91 -2.44 -5.59
CA PHE A 21 2.70 -1.25 -4.78
C PHE A 21 4.04 -0.80 -4.19
N ASP A 22 4.52 0.34 -4.64
CA ASP A 22 5.87 0.82 -4.38
C ASP A 22 5.82 2.23 -3.81
N LEU A 23 6.49 2.44 -2.67
CA LEU A 23 6.80 3.77 -2.21
C LEU A 23 8.02 4.30 -2.97
N GLN A 24 7.85 5.30 -3.83
CA GLN A 24 8.92 5.74 -4.73
C GLN A 24 10.24 6.02 -3.98
N GLY A 25 11.26 5.19 -4.23
CA GLY A 25 12.57 5.30 -3.61
C GLY A 25 12.63 4.97 -2.10
N GLY A 26 11.52 4.51 -1.50
CA GLY A 26 11.46 4.11 -0.09
C GLY A 26 11.80 5.24 0.89
N THR A 27 11.54 6.49 0.52
CA THR A 27 11.97 7.65 1.33
C THR A 27 11.00 7.95 2.47
N THR A 28 11.48 8.68 3.48
CA THR A 28 10.66 9.18 4.59
C THR A 28 10.03 10.55 4.32
N THR A 29 10.23 11.12 3.13
CA THR A 29 9.77 12.47 2.80
C THR A 29 8.25 12.48 2.65
N ILE A 30 7.57 13.34 3.41
CA ILE A 30 6.13 13.58 3.26
C ILE A 30 5.86 14.05 1.84
N GLY A 31 4.84 13.50 1.18
CA GLY A 31 4.58 13.81 -0.22
C GLY A 31 5.20 12.81 -1.20
N THR A 32 6.02 11.87 -0.73
CA THR A 32 6.55 10.81 -1.62
C THR A 32 5.38 10.02 -2.20
N PRO A 33 5.29 9.86 -3.53
CA PRO A 33 4.19 9.17 -4.15
C PRO A 33 4.32 7.66 -3.98
N VAL A 34 3.17 7.00 -3.91
CA VAL A 34 3.05 5.56 -4.12
C VAL A 34 2.73 5.29 -5.59
N ILE A 35 3.49 4.41 -6.21
CA ILE A 35 3.38 4.07 -7.64
C ILE A 35 3.29 2.55 -7.83
N GLY A 36 2.91 2.13 -9.04
CA GLY A 36 3.12 0.75 -9.50
C GLY A 36 4.50 0.62 -10.15
N TYR A 37 5.39 -0.20 -9.60
CA TYR A 37 6.75 -0.35 -10.13
C TYR A 37 7.20 -1.81 -10.24
N ALA A 38 8.18 -2.05 -11.11
CA ALA A 38 8.81 -3.36 -11.23
C ALA A 38 9.46 -3.79 -9.91
N ASN A 39 9.60 -5.09 -9.68
CA ASN A 39 10.11 -5.64 -8.42
C ASN A 39 11.50 -5.06 -8.04
N ASN A 40 11.59 -4.30 -6.94
CA ASN A 40 12.81 -3.61 -6.46
C ASN A 40 13.08 -3.78 -4.94
N SER A 41 12.47 -4.81 -4.35
CA SER A 41 12.69 -5.38 -3.02
C SER A 41 12.35 -4.55 -1.77
N ASN A 42 12.90 -3.33 -1.60
CA ASN A 42 12.83 -2.63 -0.31
C ASN A 42 11.64 -1.66 -0.20
N SER A 43 11.34 -0.90 -1.25
CA SER A 43 10.20 0.03 -1.31
C SER A 43 8.83 -0.63 -1.45
N GLN A 44 8.79 -1.97 -1.55
CA GLN A 44 7.58 -2.74 -1.87
C GLN A 44 7.10 -3.65 -0.74
N ASN A 45 7.89 -3.73 0.34
CA ASN A 45 7.53 -4.52 1.49
C ASN A 45 6.59 -3.70 2.38
N MET A 46 5.35 -4.16 2.53
CA MET A 46 4.34 -3.51 3.34
C MET A 46 4.01 -4.37 4.56
N LEU A 47 4.21 -3.85 5.77
CA LEU A 47 3.71 -4.46 7.00
C LEU A 47 2.21 -4.18 7.11
N VAL A 48 1.42 -5.24 7.26
CA VAL A 48 0.01 -5.21 7.62
C VAL A 48 -0.09 -5.30 9.14
N VAL A 49 -0.74 -4.31 9.77
CA VAL A 49 -0.99 -4.29 11.22
C VAL A 49 -2.50 -4.17 11.49
N ASP A 50 -2.97 -4.93 12.47
CA ASP A 50 -4.31 -4.92 13.07
C ASP A 50 -5.48 -5.43 12.19
N PRO A 51 -5.43 -6.67 11.67
CA PRO A 51 -6.51 -7.22 10.84
C PRO A 51 -7.84 -7.46 11.59
N SER A 52 -7.89 -7.23 12.91
CA SER A 52 -9.00 -7.60 13.80
C SER A 52 -10.33 -6.95 13.41
N ASN A 53 -10.29 -5.73 12.87
CA ASN A 53 -11.47 -4.96 12.46
C ASN A 53 -11.63 -4.83 10.95
N LYS A 54 -10.95 -5.67 10.16
CA LYS A 54 -10.85 -5.58 8.69
C LYS A 54 -10.22 -4.29 8.15
N LEU A 55 -9.71 -3.48 9.06
CA LEU A 55 -8.89 -2.31 8.78
C LEU A 55 -7.44 -2.78 8.88
N VAL A 56 -6.59 -2.30 7.99
CA VAL A 56 -5.16 -2.56 8.06
C VAL A 56 -4.42 -1.26 7.94
N ARG A 57 -3.29 -1.18 8.62
CA ARG A 57 -2.28 -0.18 8.34
C ARG A 57 -1.24 -0.79 7.43
N LEU A 58 -0.99 -0.16 6.28
CA LEU A 58 0.09 -0.52 5.37
C LEU A 58 1.30 0.37 5.66
N THR A 59 2.36 -0.25 6.19
CA THR A 59 3.60 0.44 6.53
C THR A 59 4.69 -0.01 5.58
N ASN A 60 5.36 0.88 4.88
CA ASN A 60 6.55 0.49 4.16
C ASN A 60 7.62 0.03 5.17
N VAL A 61 8.15 -1.18 4.99
CA VAL A 61 9.09 -1.80 5.93
C VAL A 61 10.45 -1.09 5.94
N ALA A 62 10.88 -0.51 4.81
CA ALA A 62 12.17 0.15 4.70
C ALA A 62 12.17 1.55 5.33
N SER A 63 11.11 2.32 5.10
CA SER A 63 11.02 3.71 5.60
C SER A 63 10.28 3.83 6.94
N GLY A 64 9.48 2.84 7.32
CA GLY A 64 8.53 2.94 8.43
C GLY A 64 7.37 3.89 8.15
N THR A 65 7.24 4.41 6.92
CA THR A 65 6.19 5.37 6.57
C THR A 65 4.91 4.69 6.11
N PHE A 66 3.81 5.44 6.18
CA PHE A 66 2.48 4.94 5.91
C PHE A 66 1.90 5.62 4.68
N THR A 67 1.18 4.84 3.90
CA THR A 67 0.32 5.36 2.86
C THR A 67 -0.86 6.11 3.50
N ASP A 68 -1.13 7.34 3.10
CA ASP A 68 -2.20 8.20 3.63
C ASP A 68 -2.98 8.88 2.50
N SER A 69 -4.25 9.14 2.78
CA SER A 69 -5.19 9.84 1.91
C SER A 69 -5.71 11.14 2.54
N ALA A 70 -5.31 11.47 3.77
CA ALA A 70 -5.73 12.68 4.47
C ALA A 70 -4.89 13.89 4.03
N ASN A 71 -5.57 14.95 3.54
CA ASN A 71 -5.01 16.25 3.12
C ASN A 71 -4.21 16.30 1.80
N ILE A 72 -4.66 15.60 0.74
CA ILE A 72 -4.00 15.70 -0.57
C ILE A 72 -4.71 16.72 -1.48
N GLN A 73 -4.02 17.83 -1.77
CA GLN A 73 -4.26 18.70 -2.94
C GLN A 73 -3.53 18.10 -4.15
N GLY A 74 -3.96 16.92 -4.62
CA GLY A 74 -3.31 16.18 -5.70
C GLY A 74 -4.32 15.52 -6.63
N PRO A 75 -3.93 15.15 -7.87
CA PRO A 75 -4.81 14.46 -8.80
C PRO A 75 -5.36 13.17 -8.19
N ALA A 76 -6.59 12.81 -8.56
CA ALA A 76 -7.19 11.54 -8.15
C ALA A 76 -6.24 10.36 -8.48
N GLY A 77 -5.89 9.56 -7.48
CA GLY A 77 -5.02 8.39 -7.64
C GLY A 77 -3.62 8.54 -7.04
N GLU A 78 -3.21 9.73 -6.57
CA GLU A 78 -2.00 9.86 -5.77
C GLU A 78 -2.28 9.47 -4.33
N VAL A 79 -1.81 8.29 -3.94
CA VAL A 79 -1.73 7.92 -2.54
C VAL A 79 -0.36 8.35 -2.03
N VAL A 80 -0.34 9.18 -1.00
CA VAL A 80 0.86 9.91 -0.56
C VAL A 80 1.34 9.36 0.77
N VAL A 81 2.64 9.37 1.03
CA VAL A 81 3.16 9.13 2.38
C VAL A 81 2.58 10.15 3.37
N GLY A 82 1.81 9.69 4.35
CA GLY A 82 1.28 10.56 5.40
C GLY A 82 2.01 10.49 6.72
N ARG A 83 1.66 11.47 7.56
CA ARG A 83 2.08 11.57 8.96
C ARG A 83 1.52 10.41 9.77
N HIS A 84 2.23 10.07 10.84
CA HIS A 84 2.11 8.86 11.67
C HIS A 84 0.74 8.52 12.31
N SER A 85 -0.38 9.17 12.00
CA SER A 85 -1.56 9.11 12.90
C SER A 85 -2.91 8.65 12.35
N THR A 86 -3.19 8.46 11.06
CA THR A 86 -4.63 8.23 10.67
C THR A 86 -4.96 7.29 9.52
N ALA A 87 -4.04 6.88 8.65
CA ALA A 87 -4.44 6.10 7.48
C ALA A 87 -4.74 4.63 7.80
N LEU A 88 -6.00 4.23 7.62
CA LEU A 88 -6.47 2.84 7.72
C LEU A 88 -7.06 2.45 6.36
N PHE A 89 -6.64 1.30 5.84
CA PHE A 89 -7.16 0.71 4.61
C PHE A 89 -8.14 -0.40 4.96
N MET A 90 -9.29 -0.45 4.29
CA MET A 90 -10.15 -1.62 4.35
C MET A 90 -9.66 -2.63 3.30
N ILE A 91 -9.28 -3.84 3.72
CA ILE A 91 -9.07 -4.95 2.79
C ILE A 91 -10.44 -5.60 2.56
N ALA A 92 -10.97 -5.46 1.34
CA ALA A 92 -12.17 -6.15 0.88
C ALA A 92 -11.74 -7.38 0.04
N PRO A 93 -11.77 -8.61 0.59
CA PRO A 93 -11.35 -9.78 -0.17
C PRO A 93 -12.34 -10.05 -1.30
N SER A 94 -11.87 -10.08 -2.54
CA SER A 94 -12.67 -10.51 -3.70
C SER A 94 -12.16 -11.85 -4.23
N ASN A 95 -13.09 -12.74 -4.58
CA ASN A 95 -12.85 -14.04 -5.21
C ASN A 95 -12.94 -13.96 -6.74
N ASN A 96 -13.53 -12.89 -7.27
CA ASN A 96 -13.57 -12.59 -8.69
C ASN A 96 -12.74 -11.33 -8.91
N LEU A 97 -11.47 -11.50 -9.25
CA LEU A 97 -10.55 -10.38 -9.47
C LEU A 97 -10.84 -9.66 -10.80
N GLY A 98 -11.81 -10.12 -11.61
CA GLY A 98 -12.00 -9.64 -12.97
C GLY A 98 -10.89 -10.15 -13.89
N GLU A 99 -11.24 -10.60 -15.09
CA GLU A 99 -10.26 -10.81 -16.15
C GLU A 99 -9.80 -9.42 -16.62
N TYR A 100 -8.71 -8.92 -16.04
CA TYR A 100 -8.04 -7.74 -16.58
C TYR A 100 -7.19 -8.19 -17.78
N SER A 101 -7.85 -8.31 -18.94
CA SER A 101 -7.21 -8.45 -20.26
C SER A 101 -6.65 -7.12 -20.75
#